data_AF-A0A0K2YQ52-F1
#
_entry.id   AF-A0A0K2YQ52-F1
#
_cell.length_a   1.000
_cell.length_b   1.000
_cell.length_c   1.000
_cell.angle_alpha   90.00
_cell.angle_beta   90.00
_cell.angle_gamma   90.00
#
_symmetry.space_group_name_H-M   'P 1'
#
loop_
_entity.id
_entity.type
_entity.pdbx_description
1 polymer ?
#
loop_
_entity_poly.entity_id
_entity_poly.type
_entity_poly.pdbx_seq_one_letter_code
_entity_poly.pdbx_strand_id
1 'polypeptide(L)'
;MTAVMDDPSQALPDTDTRALFETALTMAAAAKRGNVTAWAEAKCARHDPDALAFLNSVLLGVLIENDAVRRGVHPADVWAQLRAGGLDEFG
;
A
#
# COMPACT_ATOMS: atom_id res chain seq x y z
N MET A 1 -25.91 -25.42 -22.13
CA MET A 1 -24.48 -25.17 -21.87
C MET A 1 -24.38 -23.73 -21.40
N THR A 2 -24.50 -23.53 -20.10
CA THR A 2 -24.63 -22.20 -19.49
C THR A 2 -23.24 -21.65 -19.24
N ALA A 3 -22.90 -20.54 -19.89
CA ALA A 3 -21.64 -19.84 -19.65
C ALA A 3 -21.65 -19.31 -18.21
N VAL A 4 -20.73 -19.83 -17.39
CA VAL A 4 -20.38 -19.19 -16.11
C VAL A 4 -19.71 -17.88 -16.50
N MET A 5 -20.41 -16.79 -16.26
CA MET A 5 -19.88 -15.44 -16.38
C MET A 5 -18.87 -15.31 -15.24
N ASP A 6 -17.58 -15.43 -15.56
CA ASP A 6 -16.49 -15.13 -14.63
C ASP A 6 -16.71 -13.72 -14.08
N ASP A 7 -16.92 -13.64 -12.77
CA ASP A 7 -17.04 -12.37 -12.06
C ASP A 7 -15.68 -11.66 -12.13
N PRO A 8 -15.56 -10.48 -12.78
CA PRO A 8 -14.30 -9.75 -12.85
C PRO A 8 -13.78 -9.31 -11.47
N SER A 9 -14.59 -9.43 -10.41
CA SER A 9 -14.16 -9.20 -9.02
C SER A 9 -13.23 -10.29 -8.46
N GLN A 10 -13.14 -11.45 -9.10
CA GLN A 10 -12.30 -12.60 -8.70
C GLN A 10 -10.96 -12.67 -9.45
N ALA A 11 -10.60 -11.67 -10.26
CA ALA A 11 -9.32 -11.65 -10.93
C ALA A 11 -8.19 -11.59 -9.89
N LEU A 12 -7.44 -12.69 -9.75
CA LEU A 12 -6.19 -12.72 -8.99
C LEU A 12 -5.33 -11.55 -9.46
N PRO A 13 -4.68 -10.80 -8.54
CA PRO A 13 -3.80 -9.72 -8.95
C PRO A 13 -2.80 -10.26 -9.96
N ASP A 14 -2.61 -9.52 -11.06
CA ASP A 14 -1.59 -9.85 -12.06
C ASP A 14 -0.27 -10.13 -11.33
N THR A 15 0.53 -11.06 -11.87
CA THR A 15 1.79 -11.50 -11.27
C THR A 15 2.70 -10.31 -10.96
N ASP A 16 2.61 -9.23 -11.75
CA ASP A 16 3.33 -7.98 -11.52
C ASP A 16 2.78 -7.20 -10.30
N THR A 17 1.47 -7.05 -10.15
CA THR A 17 0.83 -6.40 -9.00
C THR A 17 1.20 -7.06 -7.67
N ARG A 18 1.25 -8.40 -7.63
CA ARG A 18 1.70 -9.13 -6.44
C ARG A 18 3.16 -8.82 -6.10
N ALA A 19 4.04 -8.79 -7.10
CA ALA A 19 5.46 -8.48 -6.90
C ALA A 19 5.65 -7.03 -6.40
N LEU A 20 4.82 -6.09 -6.87
CA LEU A 20 4.80 -4.72 -6.36
C LEU A 20 4.34 -4.68 -4.90
N PHE A 21 3.28 -5.41 -4.54
CA PHE A 21 2.82 -5.46 -3.15
C PHE A 21 3.90 -6.02 -2.20
N GLU A 22 4.57 -7.11 -2.58
CA GLU A 22 5.70 -7.68 -1.81
C GLU A 22 6.87 -6.70 -1.66
N THR A 23 7.14 -5.92 -2.71
CA THR A 23 8.16 -4.85 -2.66
C THR A 23 7.77 -3.75 -1.66
N ALA A 24 6.50 -3.33 -1.63
CA ALA A 24 6.01 -2.36 -0.67
C ALA A 24 6.13 -2.86 0.79
N LEU A 25 5.87 -4.16 1.04
CA LEU A 25 6.07 -4.77 2.35
C LEU A 25 7.54 -4.80 2.76
N THR A 26 8.44 -5.11 1.82
CA THR A 26 9.89 -5.05 2.04
C THR A 26 10.33 -3.64 2.42
N MET A 27 9.84 -2.62 1.71
CA MET A 27 10.07 -1.22 2.02
C MET A 27 9.56 -0.87 3.43
N ALA A 28 8.33 -1.24 3.78
CA ALA A 28 7.77 -1.00 5.11
C ALA A 28 8.63 -1.64 6.23
N ALA A 29 9.08 -2.88 6.02
CA ALA A 29 9.93 -3.58 6.97
C ALA A 29 11.32 -2.93 7.12
N ALA A 30 11.91 -2.45 6.02
CA ALA A 30 13.18 -1.70 6.05
C ALA A 30 13.02 -0.36 6.80
N ALA A 31 11.94 0.38 6.53
CA ALA A 31 11.62 1.63 7.21
C ALA A 31 11.43 1.42 8.73
N LYS A 32 10.70 0.37 9.13
CA LYS A 32 10.51 0.02 10.54
C LYS A 32 11.82 -0.29 11.27
N ARG A 33 12.84 -0.82 10.56
CA ARG A 33 14.18 -1.10 11.10
C ARG A 33 15.13 0.10 11.03
N GLY A 34 14.69 1.25 10.51
CA GLY A 34 15.57 2.41 10.27
C GLY A 34 16.64 2.17 9.20
N ASN A 35 16.47 1.14 8.35
CA ASN A 35 17.44 0.81 7.31
C ASN A 35 17.09 1.52 6.01
N VAL A 36 17.54 2.77 5.88
CA VAL A 36 17.28 3.63 4.72
C VAL A 36 17.89 3.07 3.43
N THR A 37 19.05 2.43 3.50
CA THR A 37 19.70 1.82 2.33
C THR A 37 18.85 0.71 1.74
N ALA A 38 18.41 -0.25 2.56
CA ALA A 38 17.55 -1.35 2.11
C ALA A 38 16.19 -0.86 1.59
N TRP A 39 15.67 0.23 2.17
CA TRP A 39 14.45 0.87 1.66
C TRP A 39 14.67 1.46 0.26
N ALA A 40 15.79 2.19 0.07
CA ALA A 40 16.13 2.80 -1.21
C ALA A 40 16.42 1.75 -2.29
N GLU A 41 17.11 0.66 -1.94
CA GLU A 41 17.35 -0.47 -2.84
C GLU A 41 16.05 -1.12 -3.31
N ALA A 42 15.13 -1.42 -2.37
CA ALA A 42 13.83 -2.01 -2.71
C ALA A 42 12.99 -1.09 -3.60
N LYS A 43 13.03 0.22 -3.34
CA LYS A 43 12.35 1.24 -4.16
C LYS A 43 12.96 1.34 -5.55
N CYS A 44 14.28 1.42 -5.66
CA CYS A 44 15.00 1.63 -6.92
C CYS A 44 15.15 0.37 -7.78
N ALA A 45 14.85 -0.81 -7.24
CA ALA A 45 14.85 -2.07 -7.99
C ALA A 45 13.85 -2.08 -9.16
N ARG A 46 12.88 -1.14 -9.18
CA ARG A 46 11.95 -0.94 -10.27
C ARG A 46 12.18 0.44 -10.89
N HIS A 47 12.45 0.46 -12.19
CA HIS A 47 12.66 1.70 -12.97
C HIS A 47 11.39 2.21 -13.65
N ASP A 48 10.23 1.68 -13.27
CA ASP A 48 8.94 2.08 -13.81
C ASP A 48 8.25 3.13 -12.91
N PRO A 49 7.92 4.32 -13.44
CA PRO A 49 7.25 5.38 -12.67
C PRO A 49 5.89 4.97 -12.08
N ASP A 50 5.10 4.17 -12.79
CA ASP A 50 3.76 3.75 -12.33
C ASP A 50 3.87 2.75 -11.18
N ALA A 51 4.79 1.79 -11.29
CA ALA A 51 5.18 0.91 -10.19
C ALA A 51 5.62 1.71 -8.96
N LEU A 52 6.45 2.75 -9.13
CA LEU A 52 6.89 3.59 -8.00
C LEU A 52 5.74 4.35 -7.34
N ALA A 53 4.79 4.87 -8.12
CA ALA A 53 3.60 5.53 -7.60
C ALA A 53 2.71 4.55 -6.80
N PHE A 54 2.53 3.33 -7.32
CA PHE A 54 1.82 2.26 -6.65
C PHE A 54 2.49 1.88 -5.32
N LEU A 55 3.80 1.63 -5.33
CA LEU A 55 4.58 1.26 -4.14
C LEU A 55 4.46 2.31 -3.02
N ASN A 56 4.59 3.59 -3.37
CA ASN A 56 4.46 4.67 -2.40
C ASN A 56 3.04 4.78 -1.84
N SER A 57 2.01 4.57 -2.68
CA SER A 57 0.61 4.62 -2.27
C SER A 57 0.26 3.49 -1.29
N VAL A 58 0.70 2.26 -1.59
CA VAL A 58 0.50 1.10 -0.70
C VAL A 58 1.25 1.30 0.61
N LEU A 59 2.50 1.75 0.56
CA LEU A 59 3.29 2.02 1.77
C LEU A 59 2.62 3.08 2.64
N LEU A 60 2.12 4.17 2.06
CA LEU A 60 1.37 5.19 2.78
C LEU A 60 0.14 4.59 3.47
N GLY A 61 -0.63 3.74 2.78
CA GLY A 61 -1.77 3.06 3.36
C GLY A 61 -1.40 2.19 4.57
N VAL A 62 -0.34 1.38 4.45
CA VAL A 62 0.17 0.55 5.55
C VAL A 62 0.59 1.41 6.75
N LEU A 63 1.23 2.56 6.52
CA LEU A 63 1.65 3.47 7.58
C LEU A 63 0.44 4.10 8.30
N ILE A 64 -0.57 4.53 7.57
CA ILE A 64 -1.82 5.07 8.11
C ILE A 64 -2.51 4.02 9.00
N GLU A 65 -2.64 2.80 8.51
CA GLU A 65 -3.29 1.70 9.24
C GLU A 65 -2.53 1.32 10.51
N ASN A 66 -1.19 1.25 10.44
CA ASN A 66 -0.36 0.97 11.61
C ASN A 66 -0.47 2.08 12.67
N ASP A 67 -0.51 3.35 12.27
CA ASP A 67 -0.69 4.45 13.21
C ASP A 67 -2.08 4.43 13.86
N ALA A 68 -3.13 4.15 13.08
CA ALA A 68 -4.49 3.98 13.59
C ALA A 68 -4.55 2.91 14.70
N VAL A 69 -3.98 1.73 14.42
CA VAL A 69 -3.89 0.63 15.40
C VAL A 69 -3.10 1.06 16.64
N ARG A 70 -1.97 1.76 16.47
CA ARG A 70 -1.14 2.27 17.58
C ARG A 70 -1.90 3.25 18.47
N ARG A 71 -2.81 4.04 17.90
CA ARG A 71 -3.68 5.00 18.61
C ARG A 71 -4.95 4.39 19.18
N GLY A 72 -5.22 3.11 18.90
CA GLY A 72 -6.46 2.45 19.30
C GLY A 72 -7.69 2.90 18.51
N VAL A 73 -7.49 3.45 17.31
CA VAL A 73 -8.56 3.90 16.39
C VAL A 73 -8.75 2.85 15.30
N HIS A 74 -9.99 2.60 14.91
CA HIS A 74 -10.26 1.69 13.80
C HIS A 74 -9.76 2.30 12.47
N PRO A 75 -8.96 1.60 11.64
CA PRO A 75 -8.39 2.19 10.43
C PRO A 75 -9.42 2.77 9.45
N ALA A 76 -10.61 2.18 9.37
CA ALA A 76 -11.68 2.70 8.52
C ALA A 76 -12.12 4.13 8.89
N ASP A 77 -12.05 4.49 10.18
CA ASP A 77 -12.43 5.82 10.67
C ASP A 77 -11.38 6.85 10.25
N VAL A 78 -10.10 6.49 10.32
CA VAL A 78 -9.00 7.33 9.84
C VAL A 78 -9.12 7.59 8.34
N TRP A 79 -9.43 6.55 7.56
CA TRP A 79 -9.72 6.69 6.13
C TRP A 79 -10.98 7.51 5.83
N ALA A 80 -11.99 7.46 6.70
CA ALA A 80 -13.19 8.29 6.55
C ALA A 80 -12.88 9.77 6.83
N GLN A 81 -12.08 10.05 7.86
CA GLN A 81 -11.60 11.40 8.19
C GLN A 81 -10.77 11.99 7.04
N LEU A 82 -9.78 11.24 6.53
CA LEU A 82 -8.97 11.65 5.37
C LEU A 82 -9.82 11.99 4.14
N ARG A 83 -10.85 11.20 3.85
CA ARG A 83 -11.76 11.46 2.73
C ARG A 83 -12.64 12.68 2.92
N ALA A 84 -13.04 12.97 4.16
CA ALA A 84 -13.91 14.09 4.48
C ALA A 84 -13.16 15.43 4.61
N GLY A 85 -11.99 15.41 5.26
CA GLY A 85 -11.21 16.61 5.60
C GLY A 85 -10.01 16.88 4.68
N GLY A 86 -9.63 15.93 3.81
CA GLY A 86 -8.39 16.04 3.03
C GLY A 86 -7.14 15.95 3.91
N LEU A 87 -5.99 16.38 3.39
CA LEU A 87 -4.68 16.32 4.07
C LEU A 87 -4.49 17.41 5.14
N ASP A 88 -5.34 18.45 5.15
CA ASP A 88 -5.14 19.65 5.98
C ASP A 88 -5.35 19.38 7.48
N GLU A 89 -6.06 18.31 7.84
CA GLU A 89 -6.31 17.89 9.22
C GLU A 89 -5.48 16.65 9.63
N PHE A 90 -4.59 16.16 8.77
CA PHE A 90 -3.83 14.94 9.02
C PHE A 90 -2.46 15.23 9.64
N GLY A 91 -2.39 15.25 10.98
CA GLY A 91 -1.15 15.46 11.75
C GLY A 91 -1.33 15.29 13.25
#